data_AF-A0A7S2N3J6-F1
#
_entry.id   AF-A0A7S2N3J6-F1
#
_cell.length_a   1.000
_cell.length_b   1.000
_cell.length_c   1.000
_cell.angle_alpha   90.00
_cell.angle_beta   90.00
_cell.angle_gamma   90.00
#
_symmetry.space_group_name_H-M   'P 1'
#
loop_
_entity.id
_entity.type
_entity.pdbx_description
1 polymer ?
#
loop_
_entity_poly.entity_id
_entity_poly.type
_entity_poly.pdbx_seq_one_letter_code
_entity_poly.pdbx_strand_id
1 'polypeptide(L)'
;NGGQGWESSEEDFRKLAPVLEAAQFHVEEAILHARVPILRLRHQGKEVDLSFNNKKALQNTRLLKAYSTLDPKVSQLGIAVKLWAKKQELCGASTGHLSSYAFTLMAIYFLQVKY
;
A
#
# COMPACT_ATOMS: atom_id res chain seq x y z
N ASN A 1 -17.26 18.24 -8.39
CA ASN A 1 -16.64 18.70 -7.13
C ASN A 1 -15.34 17.96 -6.80
N GLY A 2 -14.33 18.00 -7.67
CA GLY A 2 -13.08 17.22 -7.51
C GLY A 2 -11.82 18.04 -7.25
N GLY A 3 -11.93 19.36 -7.08
CA GLY A 3 -10.77 20.27 -7.04
C GLY A 3 -10.08 20.46 -5.69
N GLN A 4 -10.75 20.21 -4.57
CA GLN A 4 -10.22 20.62 -3.25
C GLN A 4 -9.22 19.65 -2.59
N GLY A 5 -9.17 18.38 -3.01
CA GLY A 5 -8.43 17.35 -2.27
C GLY A 5 -6.91 17.39 -2.45
N TRP A 6 -6.43 17.79 -3.62
CA TRP A 6 -4.99 17.76 -3.94
C TRP A 6 -4.26 19.02 -3.47
N GLU A 7 -4.90 20.20 -3.52
CA GLU A 7 -4.35 21.45 -2.95
C GLU A 7 -4.07 21.29 -1.45
N SER A 8 -5.02 20.69 -0.72
CA SER A 8 -4.82 20.34 0.69
C SER A 8 -3.66 19.37 0.89
N SER A 9 -3.49 18.38 0.00
CA SER A 9 -2.43 17.39 0.11
C SER A 9 -1.05 18.00 -0.14
N GLU A 10 -0.93 18.92 -1.11
CA GLU A 10 0.30 19.64 -1.41
C GLU A 10 0.69 20.59 -0.26
N GLU A 11 -0.28 21.29 0.32
CA GLU A 11 -0.06 22.10 1.52
C GLU A 11 0.38 21.24 2.72
N ASP A 12 -0.25 20.08 2.91
CA ASP A 12 0.12 19.13 3.97
C ASP A 12 1.54 18.58 3.76
N PHE A 13 1.93 18.25 2.52
CA PHE A 13 3.30 17.80 2.22
C PHE A 13 4.33 18.90 2.46
N ARG A 14 4.00 20.16 2.10
CA ARG A 14 4.87 21.31 2.37
C ARG A 14 5.09 21.51 3.87
N LYS A 15 4.05 21.33 4.70
CA LYS A 15 4.17 21.38 6.16
C LYS A 15 5.04 20.28 6.74
N LEU A 16 5.11 19.11 6.08
CA LEU A 16 5.95 17.99 6.51
C LEU A 16 7.43 18.10 6.09
N ALA A 17 7.77 18.88 5.07
CA ALA A 17 9.12 18.95 4.53
C ALA A 17 10.22 19.15 5.61
N PRO A 18 10.09 20.10 6.58
CA PRO A 18 11.11 20.28 7.61
C PRO A 18 11.28 19.04 8.51
N VAL A 19 10.18 18.33 8.78
CA VAL A 19 10.19 17.11 9.62
C VAL A 19 10.84 15.96 8.87
N LEU A 20 10.55 15.82 7.57
CA LEU A 20 11.17 14.81 6.71
C LEU A 20 12.68 15.02 6.62
N GLU A 21 13.12 16.27 6.41
CA GLU A 21 14.54 16.62 6.38
C GLU A 21 15.24 16.33 7.71
N ALA A 22 14.68 16.79 8.82
CA ALA A 22 15.22 16.55 10.16
C ALA A 22 15.32 15.05 10.49
N ALA A 23 14.38 14.25 10.00
CA ALA A 23 14.34 12.81 10.17
C ALA A 23 15.11 12.03 9.08
N GLN A 24 15.86 12.71 8.21
CA GLN A 24 16.66 12.10 7.13
C GLN A 24 15.82 11.23 6.16
N PHE A 25 14.62 11.70 5.81
CA PHE A 25 13.86 11.19 4.68
C PHE A 25 14.18 12.02 3.45
N HIS A 26 14.52 11.35 2.35
CA HIS A 26 14.72 11.99 1.05
C HIS A 26 13.47 11.80 0.20
N VAL A 27 12.94 12.87 -0.39
CA VAL A 27 11.82 12.77 -1.32
C VAL A 27 12.36 12.30 -2.68
N GLU A 28 11.90 11.17 -3.18
CA GLU A 28 12.27 10.63 -4.50
C GLU A 28 11.28 11.08 -5.58
N GLU A 29 9.98 11.07 -5.26
CA GLU A 29 8.92 11.41 -6.22
C GLU A 29 7.65 11.88 -5.51
N ALA A 30 6.95 12.85 -6.09
CA ALA A 30 5.64 13.31 -5.63
C ALA A 30 4.55 12.97 -6.65
N ILE A 31 3.67 12.03 -6.30
CA ILE A 31 2.57 11.56 -7.14
C ILE A 31 1.26 12.17 -6.62
N LEU A 32 1.01 13.41 -7.01
CA LEU A 32 -0.10 14.22 -6.45
C LEU A 32 -1.42 14.07 -7.22
N HIS A 33 -1.37 13.67 -8.49
CA HIS A 33 -2.55 13.57 -9.36
C HIS A 33 -3.31 12.23 -9.23
N ALA A 34 -2.77 11.26 -8.49
CA ALA A 34 -3.44 10.00 -8.25
C ALA A 34 -4.64 10.15 -7.32
N ARG A 35 -5.55 9.16 -7.33
CA ARG A 35 -6.72 9.13 -6.43
C ARG A 35 -6.34 9.27 -4.95
N VAL A 36 -5.19 8.73 -4.57
CA VAL A 36 -4.57 8.94 -3.26
C VAL A 36 -3.19 9.53 -3.54
N PRO A 37 -2.94 10.81 -3.16
CA PRO A 37 -1.62 11.41 -3.29
C PRO A 37 -0.58 10.65 -2.47
N ILE A 38 0.58 10.41 -3.08
CA ILE A 38 1.70 9.68 -2.47
C ILE A 38 3.00 10.48 -2.65
N LEU A 39 3.79 10.61 -1.59
CA LEU A 39 5.22 10.91 -1.69
C LEU A 39 6.00 9.60 -1.58
N ARG A 40 6.79 9.29 -2.61
CA ARG A 40 7.82 8.25 -2.52
C ARG A 40 9.04 8.84 -1.86
N LEU A 41 9.48 8.22 -0.78
CA LEU A 41 10.60 8.65 0.03
C LEU A 41 11.65 7.55 0.12
N ARG A 42 12.88 7.93 0.44
CA ARG A 42 13.95 7.02 0.83
C ARG A 42 14.45 7.35 2.22
N HIS A 43 14.53 6.33 3.07
CA HIS A 43 15.06 6.46 4.42
C HIS A 43 15.87 5.21 4.77
N GLN A 44 17.15 5.41 5.15
CA GLN A 44 18.07 4.33 5.53
C GLN A 44 18.11 3.18 4.50
N GLY A 45 18.12 3.52 3.21
CA GLY A 45 18.16 2.53 2.11
C GLY A 45 16.83 1.80 1.83
N LYS A 46 15.73 2.19 2.49
CA LYS A 46 14.39 1.63 2.25
C LYS A 46 13.50 2.65 1.54
N GLU A 47 12.73 2.16 0.58
CA GLU A 47 11.64 2.90 -0.06
C GLU A 47 10.44 3.00 0.89
N VAL A 48 9.83 4.18 0.96
CA VAL A 48 8.71 4.49 1.84
C VAL A 48 7.67 5.29 1.07
N ASP A 49 6.46 4.73 0.94
CA ASP A 49 5.30 5.44 0.40
C ASP A 49 4.56 6.17 1.54
N LEU A 50 4.55 7.50 1.50
CA LEU A 50 3.79 8.35 2.41
C LEU A 50 2.52 8.85 1.73
N SER A 51 1.36 8.63 2.34
CA SER A 51 0.07 9.18 1.88
C SER A 51 -0.70 9.81 3.04
N PHE A 52 -1.54 10.80 2.75
CA PHE A 52 -2.39 11.44 3.75
C PHE A 52 -3.77 10.81 3.82
N ASN A 53 -4.29 10.64 5.04
CA ASN A 53 -5.68 10.29 5.31
C ASN A 53 -6.23 9.08 4.54
N ASN A 54 -5.35 8.10 4.21
CA ASN A 54 -5.74 6.87 3.52
C ASN A 54 -6.46 5.88 4.46
N LYS A 55 -7.63 6.28 4.97
CA LYS A 55 -8.45 5.52 5.93
C LYS A 55 -8.85 4.14 5.38
N LYS A 56 -9.05 4.03 4.06
CA LYS A 56 -9.36 2.76 3.39
C LYS A 56 -8.21 1.76 3.48
N ALA A 57 -6.96 2.21 3.27
CA ALA A 57 -5.79 1.34 3.46
C ALA A 57 -5.69 0.84 4.90
N LEU A 58 -5.99 1.68 5.90
CA LEU A 58 -6.01 1.25 7.30
C LEU A 58 -7.07 0.17 7.57
N GLN A 59 -8.28 0.33 7.02
CA GLN A 59 -9.35 -0.68 7.13
C GLN A 59 -8.96 -1.99 6.46
N ASN A 60 -8.37 -1.94 5.26
CA ASN A 60 -7.89 -3.13 4.56
C ASN A 60 -6.79 -3.86 5.35
N THR A 61 -5.81 -3.14 5.90
CA THR A 61 -4.78 -3.74 6.75
C THR A 61 -5.36 -4.42 7.98
N ARG A 62 -6.36 -3.80 8.64
CA ARG A 62 -7.06 -4.40 9.79
C ARG A 62 -7.80 -5.68 9.40
N LEU A 63 -8.49 -5.67 8.25
CA LEU A 63 -9.19 -6.83 7.71
C LEU A 63 -8.23 -8.00 7.45
N LEU A 64 -7.14 -7.75 6.71
CA LEU A 64 -6.13 -8.79 6.44
C LEU A 64 -5.49 -9.30 7.72
N LYS A 65 -5.22 -8.41 8.69
CA LYS A 65 -4.68 -8.81 9.98
C LYS A 65 -5.65 -9.74 10.70
N ALA A 66 -6.94 -9.41 10.76
CA ALA A 66 -7.95 -10.25 11.37
C ALA A 66 -7.97 -11.65 10.73
N TYR A 67 -8.01 -11.76 9.40
CA TYR A 67 -7.95 -13.04 8.72
C TYR A 67 -6.65 -13.82 9.01
N SER A 68 -5.49 -13.14 9.00
CA SER A 68 -4.21 -13.78 9.29
C SER A 68 -4.09 -14.34 10.72
N THR A 69 -4.87 -13.80 11.66
CA THR A 69 -4.88 -14.24 13.06
C THR A 69 -5.91 -15.33 13.34
N LEU A 70 -6.87 -15.54 12.43
CA LEU A 70 -7.90 -16.59 12.60
C LEU A 70 -7.31 -17.99 12.41
N ASP A 71 -6.48 -18.18 11.37
CA ASP A 71 -5.83 -19.46 11.09
C ASP A 71 -4.44 -19.22 10.44
N PRO A 72 -3.36 -19.85 10.93
CA PRO A 72 -2.03 -19.74 10.34
C PRO A 72 -1.97 -20.01 8.82
N LYS A 73 -2.81 -20.93 8.31
CA LYS A 73 -2.87 -21.29 6.89
C LYS A 73 -3.21 -20.10 6.00
N VAL A 74 -3.98 -19.12 6.51
CA VAL A 74 -4.31 -17.89 5.76
C VAL A 74 -3.03 -17.11 5.44
N SER A 75 -2.18 -16.91 6.45
CA SER A 75 -0.91 -16.20 6.26
C SER A 75 0.06 -16.99 5.39
N GLN A 76 0.14 -18.31 5.59
CA GLN A 76 1.02 -19.20 4.82
C GLN A 76 0.64 -19.21 3.34
N LEU A 77 -0.63 -19.43 3.02
CA LEU A 77 -1.12 -19.41 1.64
C LEU A 77 -0.98 -18.02 1.01
N GLY A 78 -1.33 -16.95 1.76
CA GLY A 78 -1.18 -15.58 1.28
C GLY A 78 0.26 -15.23 0.90
N ILE A 79 1.24 -15.64 1.72
CA ILE A 79 2.67 -15.47 1.43
C ILE A 79 3.08 -16.30 0.22
N ALA A 80 2.69 -17.58 0.15
CA ALA A 80 3.03 -18.48 -0.95
C ALA A 80 2.52 -17.94 -2.30
N VAL A 81 1.24 -17.54 -2.37
CA VAL A 81 0.63 -16.95 -3.57
C VAL A 81 1.31 -15.64 -3.95
N LYS A 82 1.61 -14.77 -2.97
CA LYS A 82 2.29 -13.50 -3.23
C LYS A 82 3.69 -13.71 -3.82
N LEU A 83 4.47 -14.65 -3.27
CA LEU A 83 5.81 -14.96 -3.77
C LEU A 83 5.78 -15.57 -5.17
N TRP A 84 4.84 -16.49 -5.42
CA TRP A 84 4.60 -17.04 -6.75
C TRP A 84 4.24 -15.94 -7.76
N ALA A 85 3.26 -15.09 -7.44
CA ALA A 85 2.82 -14.03 -8.33
C ALA A 85 3.93 -13.02 -8.63
N LYS A 86 4.76 -12.67 -7.63
CA LYS A 86 5.93 -11.83 -7.83
C LYS A 86 6.97 -12.48 -8.74
N LYS A 87 7.24 -13.78 -8.56
CA LYS A 87 8.19 -14.54 -9.40
C LYS A 87 7.72 -14.67 -10.84
N GLN A 88 6.41 -14.68 -11.07
CA GLN A 88 5.80 -14.72 -12.41
C GLN A 88 5.56 -13.33 -13.01
N GLU A 89 6.02 -12.26 -12.34
CA GLU A 89 5.82 -10.88 -12.77
C GLU A 89 4.33 -10.48 -12.92
N LEU A 90 3.45 -11.17 -12.20
CA LEU A 90 2.00 -10.95 -12.20
C LEU A 90 1.56 -9.93 -11.15
N CYS A 91 2.50 -9.26 -10.47
CA CYS A 91 2.21 -8.27 -9.42
C CYS A 91 2.58 -6.87 -9.88
N GLY A 92 1.62 -5.95 -9.83
CA GLY A 92 1.86 -4.53 -10.12
C GLY A 92 0.63 -3.84 -10.70
N ALA A 93 -0.13 -3.13 -9.87
CA ALA A 93 -1.30 -2.40 -10.35
C ALA A 93 -0.93 -1.28 -11.34
N SER A 94 0.23 -0.67 -11.15
CA SER A 94 0.77 0.35 -12.06
C SER A 94 1.19 -0.21 -13.42
N THR A 95 1.43 -1.52 -13.53
CA THR A 95 1.84 -2.20 -14.77
C THR A 95 0.71 -3.01 -15.42
N GLY A 96 -0.54 -2.80 -14.98
CA GLY A 96 -1.71 -3.48 -15.54
C GLY A 96 -1.97 -4.88 -14.96
N HIS A 97 -1.14 -5.33 -14.02
CA HIS A 97 -1.32 -6.60 -13.32
C HIS A 97 -2.11 -6.43 -12.02
N LEU A 98 -2.43 -7.54 -11.35
CA LEU A 98 -3.10 -7.50 -10.06
C LEU A 98 -2.16 -6.98 -8.96
N SER A 99 -2.72 -6.29 -7.97
CA SER A 99 -1.95 -5.87 -6.80
C SER A 99 -1.67 -7.06 -5.87
N SER A 100 -0.62 -6.97 -5.04
CA SER A 100 -0.40 -7.94 -3.96
C SER A 100 -1.59 -8.06 -3.02
N TYR A 101 -2.35 -6.98 -2.83
CA TYR A 101 -3.59 -7.00 -2.05
C TYR A 101 -4.66 -7.89 -2.72
N ALA A 102 -4.87 -7.75 -4.03
CA ALA A 102 -5.81 -8.57 -4.79
C ALA A 102 -5.47 -10.07 -4.69
N PHE A 103 -4.20 -10.45 -4.84
CA PHE A 103 -3.76 -11.84 -4.62
C PHE A 103 -4.04 -12.35 -3.21
N THR A 104 -3.82 -11.50 -2.20
CA THR A 104 -4.09 -11.85 -0.81
C THR A 104 -5.59 -12.09 -0.59
N LEU A 105 -6.46 -11.25 -1.16
CA LEU A 105 -7.91 -11.44 -1.10
C LEU A 105 -8.36 -12.72 -1.81
N MET A 106 -7.78 -13.06 -2.97
CA MET A 106 -8.08 -14.30 -3.68
C MET A 106 -7.70 -15.53 -2.84
N ALA A 107 -6.55 -15.50 -2.15
CA ALA A 107 -6.15 -16.57 -1.24
C ALA A 107 -7.10 -16.72 -0.05
N ILE A 108 -7.53 -15.61 0.55
CA ILE A 108 -8.55 -15.62 1.62
C ILE A 108 -9.86 -16.21 1.10
N TYR A 109 -10.34 -15.75 -0.05
CA TYR A 109 -11.57 -16.24 -0.66
C TYR A 109 -11.53 -17.73 -0.98
N PHE A 110 -10.41 -18.22 -1.53
CA PHE A 110 -10.21 -19.64 -1.76
C PHE A 110 -10.41 -20.46 -0.47
N LEU A 111 -9.84 -19.98 0.65
CA LEU A 111 -9.98 -20.66 1.95
C LEU A 111 -11.40 -20.56 2.51
N GLN A 112 -12.17 -19.51 2.19
CA GLN A 112 -13.57 -19.37 2.63
C GLN A 112 -14.56 -20.29 1.89
N VAL A 113 -14.24 -20.70 0.66
CA VAL A 113 -15.16 -21.47 -0.20
C VAL A 113 -14.76 -22.95 -0.28
N LYS A 114 -13.48 -23.26 -0.07
CA LYS A 114 -12.97 -24.63 -0.14
C LYS A 114 -12.86 -25.32 1.23
N TYR A 115 -13.00 -24.58 2.32
CA TYR A 115 -13.00 -25.06 3.70
C TYR A 115 -14.13 -24.40 4.48
#